data_AF-A0A1F3D8S1-F1
#
_entry.id   AF-A0A1F3D8S1-F1
#
_cell.length_a   1.000
_cell.length_b   1.000
_cell.length_c   1.000
_cell.angle_alpha   90.00
_cell.angle_beta   90.00
_cell.angle_gamma   90.00
#
_symmetry.space_group_name_H-M   'P 1'
#
loop_
_entity.id
_entity.type
_entity.pdbx_description
1 polymer ?
#
loop_
_entity_poly.entity_id
_entity_poly.type
_entity_poly.pdbx_seq_one_letter_code
_entity_poly.pdbx_strand_id
1 'polypeptide(L)'
;MKPRKTSIKVIERAVSEGWTRQLAFYHLLKFRYNNSCIYRYKSRMDELAKFLNISTKTLYNYLNFLRSKELVCDHSNNLKLKSIRDFIINREKTVLLINEEHNKLFDVTCLLYGKLIERKAKQQAFAESVRRFERGDKIKSSLCENPFQPSLSYRTIAKLLNISESKAFRIIENLNRLEVIKTEKQKPQLLSKNYTALQFIEDLPGYRFNIGNKLFEMFGNRIEFIQFPVYLKNITIRQYKKLIKNNL
;
A
#
# COMPACT_ATOMS: atom_id res chain seq x y z
N MET A 1 8.37 -17.35 3.96
CA MET A 1 8.37 -15.89 3.66
C MET A 1 9.64 -15.24 4.23
N LYS A 2 10.27 -14.29 3.53
CA LYS A 2 11.40 -13.52 4.09
C LYS A 2 11.00 -12.04 4.27
N PRO A 3 11.04 -11.49 5.50
CA PRO A 3 10.71 -10.10 5.74
C PRO A 3 11.82 -9.18 5.22
N ARG A 4 11.44 -8.14 4.47
CA ARG A 4 12.36 -7.13 3.96
C ARG A 4 11.92 -5.74 4.36
N LYS A 5 12.79 -5.04 5.08
CA LYS A 5 12.56 -3.64 5.46
C LYS A 5 12.84 -2.73 4.27
N THR A 6 11.92 -1.82 3.99
CA THR A 6 12.07 -0.75 2.99
C THR A 6 11.56 0.57 3.57
N SER A 7 11.91 1.70 2.97
CA SER A 7 11.41 3.01 3.39
C SER A 7 10.05 3.28 2.76
N ILE A 8 9.06 3.68 3.56
CA ILE A 8 7.74 4.05 3.04
C ILE A 8 7.82 5.24 2.08
N LYS A 9 8.71 6.21 2.36
CA LYS A 9 8.91 7.39 1.51
C LYS A 9 9.49 7.06 0.15
N VAL A 10 10.32 6.03 0.06
CA VAL A 10 10.85 5.56 -1.23
C VAL A 10 9.75 4.95 -2.08
N ILE A 11 8.80 4.24 -1.44
CA ILE A 11 7.60 3.74 -2.13
C ILE A 11 6.76 4.92 -2.62
N GLU A 12 6.47 5.90 -1.76
CA GLU A 12 5.68 7.09 -2.13
C GLU A 12 6.29 7.84 -3.31
N ARG A 13 7.61 8.06 -3.28
CA ARG A 13 8.35 8.69 -4.38
C ARG A 13 8.29 7.87 -5.66
N ALA A 14 8.41 6.55 -5.57
CA ALA A 14 8.31 5.67 -6.72
C ALA A 14 6.92 5.69 -7.35
N VAL A 15 5.88 5.82 -6.53
CA VAL A 15 4.50 5.95 -6.99
C VAL A 15 4.25 7.32 -7.64
N SER A 16 4.68 8.42 -7.01
CA SER A 16 4.49 9.76 -7.55
C SER A 16 5.24 9.98 -8.87
N GLU A 17 6.48 9.45 -8.98
CA GLU A 17 7.32 9.57 -10.17
C GLU A 17 7.10 8.43 -11.19
N GLY A 18 6.19 7.48 -10.93
CA GLY A 18 5.80 6.45 -11.90
C GLY A 18 6.81 5.31 -12.12
N TRP A 19 7.73 5.05 -11.19
CA TRP A 19 8.76 3.99 -11.30
C TRP A 19 8.63 2.83 -10.30
N THR A 20 7.43 2.59 -9.77
CA THR A 20 7.15 1.48 -8.83
C THR A 20 7.59 0.11 -9.35
N ARG A 21 7.53 -0.11 -10.67
CA ARG A 21 7.92 -1.38 -11.29
C ARG A 21 9.44 -1.61 -11.24
N GLN A 22 10.23 -0.56 -11.41
CA GLN A 22 11.69 -0.59 -11.27
C GLN A 22 12.07 -0.81 -9.80
N LEU A 23 11.33 -0.21 -8.86
CA LEU A 23 11.50 -0.48 -7.43
C LEU A 23 11.18 -1.94 -7.07
N ALA A 24 10.10 -2.49 -7.64
CA ALA A 24 9.75 -3.90 -7.46
C ALA A 24 10.85 -4.83 -7.99
N PHE A 25 11.39 -4.50 -9.15
CA PHE A 25 12.52 -5.20 -9.76
C PHE A 25 13.76 -5.18 -8.86
N TYR A 26 14.09 -4.03 -8.27
CA TYR A 26 15.16 -3.92 -7.28
C TYR A 26 14.91 -4.84 -6.06
N HIS A 27 13.69 -4.88 -5.53
CA HIS A 27 13.34 -5.74 -4.39
C HIS A 27 13.45 -7.23 -4.73
N LEU A 28 13.12 -7.64 -5.95
CA LEU A 28 13.31 -9.01 -6.45
C LEU A 28 14.79 -9.37 -6.56
N LEU A 29 15.61 -8.52 -7.17
CA LEU A 29 17.07 -8.75 -7.23
C LEU A 29 17.66 -8.87 -5.83
N LYS A 30 17.28 -7.96 -4.94
CA LYS A 30 17.71 -7.99 -3.55
C LYS A 30 17.28 -9.28 -2.85
N PHE A 31 16.06 -9.77 -3.09
CA PHE A 31 15.54 -11.03 -2.56
C PHE A 31 16.36 -12.24 -3.02
N ARG A 32 16.72 -12.29 -4.30
CA ARG A 32 17.50 -13.38 -4.89
C ARG A 32 18.97 -13.36 -4.47
N TYR A 33 19.58 -12.18 -4.49
CA TYR A 33 21.00 -11.99 -4.20
C TYR A 33 21.20 -11.44 -2.79
N ASN A 34 21.19 -12.33 -1.79
CA ASN A 34 21.34 -11.95 -0.38
C ASN A 34 22.63 -11.15 -0.11
N ASN A 35 23.74 -11.50 -0.78
CA ASN A 35 25.02 -10.79 -0.67
C ASN A 35 25.00 -9.42 -1.36
N SER A 36 23.86 -8.99 -1.91
CA SER A 36 23.69 -7.71 -2.57
C SER A 36 24.68 -7.48 -3.72
N CYS A 37 25.15 -8.56 -4.33
CA CYS A 37 26.13 -8.56 -5.40
C CYS A 37 25.75 -9.60 -6.45
N ILE A 38 25.75 -9.21 -7.71
CA ILE A 38 25.55 -10.10 -8.86
C ILE A 38 26.89 -10.21 -9.58
N TYR A 39 27.53 -11.37 -9.45
CA TYR A 39 28.82 -11.62 -10.05
C TYR A 39 28.73 -11.77 -11.57
N ARG A 40 29.67 -11.16 -12.29
CA ARG A 40 29.78 -11.23 -13.76
C ARG A 40 28.46 -10.90 -14.46
N TYR A 41 27.74 -9.88 -13.98
CA TYR A 41 26.35 -9.65 -14.42
C TYR A 41 26.23 -9.37 -15.93
N LYS A 42 27.24 -8.72 -16.54
CA LYS A 42 27.25 -8.40 -17.97
C LYS A 42 27.19 -9.67 -18.84
N SER A 43 27.93 -10.72 -18.47
CA SER A 43 27.90 -12.00 -19.19
C SER A 43 26.70 -12.86 -18.84
N ARG A 44 25.87 -12.45 -17.86
CA ARG A 44 24.69 -13.18 -17.38
C ARG A 44 23.39 -12.46 -17.68
N MET A 45 23.41 -11.42 -18.51
CA MET A 45 22.21 -10.62 -18.81
C MET A 45 21.07 -11.46 -19.37
N ASP A 46 21.36 -12.43 -20.25
CA ASP A 46 20.34 -13.30 -20.85
C ASP A 46 19.73 -14.26 -19.82
N GLU A 47 20.56 -14.85 -18.96
CA GLU A 47 20.14 -15.71 -17.85
C GLU A 47 19.22 -14.94 -16.88
N LEU A 48 19.64 -13.74 -16.48
CA LEU A 48 18.90 -12.86 -15.58
C LEU A 48 17.56 -12.43 -16.18
N ALA A 49 17.55 -12.10 -17.47
CA ALA A 49 16.35 -11.68 -18.19
C ALA A 49 15.34 -12.82 -18.30
N LYS A 50 15.80 -14.03 -18.65
CA LYS A 50 14.97 -15.25 -18.72
C LYS A 50 14.38 -15.60 -17.36
N PHE A 51 15.19 -15.54 -16.30
CA PHE A 51 14.73 -15.80 -14.93
C PHE A 51 13.60 -14.85 -14.50
N LEU A 52 13.71 -13.57 -14.85
CA LEU A 52 12.70 -12.55 -14.49
C LEU A 52 11.55 -12.47 -15.48
N ASN A 53 11.55 -13.32 -16.51
CA ASN A 53 10.59 -13.34 -17.62
C ASN A 53 10.41 -11.95 -18.27
N ILE A 54 11.53 -11.29 -18.58
CA ILE A 54 11.59 -10.00 -19.27
C ILE A 54 12.62 -10.07 -20.40
N SER A 55 12.55 -9.14 -21.35
CA SER A 55 13.61 -9.02 -22.36
C SER A 55 14.90 -8.46 -21.75
N THR A 56 16.03 -8.83 -22.34
CA THR A 56 17.37 -8.31 -21.99
C THR A 56 17.44 -6.80 -22.11
N LYS A 57 16.78 -6.24 -23.13
CA LYS A 57 16.56 -4.79 -23.30
C LYS A 57 15.83 -4.17 -22.11
N THR A 58 14.76 -4.81 -21.62
CA THR A 58 14.02 -4.33 -20.44
C THR A 58 14.88 -4.40 -19.18
N LEU A 59 15.62 -5.50 -19.00
CA LEU A 59 16.56 -5.66 -17.90
C LEU A 59 17.59 -4.52 -17.89
N TYR A 60 18.21 -4.24 -19.04
CA TYR A 60 19.19 -3.17 -19.19
C TYR A 60 18.59 -1.80 -18.85
N ASN A 61 17.40 -1.49 -19.37
CA ASN A 61 16.69 -0.24 -19.08
C ASN A 61 16.39 -0.08 -17.58
N TYR A 62 15.94 -1.15 -16.91
CA TYR A 62 15.70 -1.12 -15.47
C TYR A 62 16.98 -0.92 -14.68
N LEU A 63 18.07 -1.58 -15.05
CA LEU A 63 19.37 -1.40 -14.40
C LEU A 63 19.88 0.03 -14.57
N ASN A 64 19.79 0.61 -15.76
CA ASN A 64 20.16 2.02 -16.01
C ASN A 64 19.33 2.99 -15.16
N PHE A 65 18.02 2.76 -15.06
CA PHE A 65 17.16 3.57 -14.20
C PHE A 65 17.54 3.43 -12.71
N LEU A 66 17.84 2.21 -12.26
CA LEU A 66 18.28 2.00 -10.87
C LEU A 66 19.65 2.63 -10.61
N ARG A 67 20.55 2.72 -11.60
CA ARG A 67 21.82 3.46 -11.50
C ARG A 67 21.56 4.95 -11.33
N SER A 68 20.67 5.54 -12.13
CA SER A 68 20.34 6.97 -12.04
C SER A 68 19.65 7.33 -10.72
N LYS A 69 19.04 6.35 -10.05
CA LYS A 69 18.49 6.48 -8.70
C LYS A 69 19.45 5.97 -7.62
N GLU A 70 20.73 5.72 -7.93
CA GLU A 70 21.77 5.23 -7.00
C GLU A 70 21.40 3.97 -6.18
N LEU A 71 20.48 3.14 -6.68
CA LEU A 71 20.08 1.88 -6.04
C LEU A 71 20.99 0.72 -6.41
N VAL A 72 21.69 0.83 -7.54
CA VAL A 72 22.71 -0.13 -7.99
C VAL A 72 23.94 0.61 -8.50
N CYS A 73 25.11 -0.02 -8.40
CA CYS A 73 26.35 0.49 -8.97
C CYS A 73 27.19 -0.65 -9.53
N ASP A 74 27.96 -0.35 -10.56
CA ASP A 74 28.95 -1.28 -11.09
C ASP A 74 30.18 -1.30 -10.17
N HIS A 75 30.68 -2.50 -9.86
CA HIS A 75 31.90 -2.69 -9.08
C HIS A 75 32.73 -3.80 -9.74
N SER A 76 33.78 -3.39 -10.47
CA SER A 76 34.56 -4.26 -11.34
C SER A 76 33.63 -4.97 -12.34
N ASN A 77 33.61 -6.30 -12.36
CA ASN A 77 32.73 -7.10 -13.23
C ASN A 77 31.36 -7.42 -12.61
N ASN A 78 31.06 -6.86 -11.44
CA ASN A 78 29.89 -7.21 -10.64
C ASN A 78 28.90 -6.04 -10.56
N LEU A 79 27.62 -6.36 -10.36
CA LEU A 79 26.60 -5.36 -10.03
C LEU A 79 26.35 -5.39 -8.52
N LYS A 80 26.65 -4.30 -7.83
CA LYS A 80 26.36 -4.14 -6.40
C LYS A 80 25.00 -3.47 -6.21
N LEU A 81 24.14 -4.11 -5.44
CA LEU A 81 22.85 -3.57 -5.03
C LEU A 81 23.08 -2.76 -3.74
N LYS A 82 22.88 -1.44 -3.76
CA LYS A 82 23.05 -0.57 -2.59
C LYS A 82 21.94 -0.78 -1.56
N SER A 83 22.08 -0.25 -0.35
CA SER A 83 21.03 -0.33 0.65
C SER A 83 20.08 0.85 0.49
N ILE A 84 18.76 0.65 0.59
CA ILE A 84 17.81 1.78 0.62
C ILE A 84 18.06 2.68 1.86
N ARG A 85 18.79 2.19 2.88
CA ARG A 85 19.19 2.98 4.06
C ARG A 85 19.99 4.24 3.69
N ASP A 86 20.61 4.25 2.52
CA ASP A 86 21.45 5.35 2.05
C ASP A 86 20.61 6.53 1.48
N PHE A 87 19.28 6.34 1.32
CA PHE A 87 18.34 7.42 0.97
C PHE A 87 17.83 8.12 2.25
N ILE A 88 18.41 9.30 2.51
CA ILE A 88 18.41 10.05 3.78
C ILE A 88 17.04 10.64 4.21
N ILE A 89 15.92 10.29 3.57
CA ILE A 89 14.65 10.97 3.84
C ILE A 89 13.75 10.11 4.75
N ASN A 90 13.76 10.41 6.05
CA ASN A 90 13.00 9.81 7.17
C ASN A 90 13.10 8.29 7.38
N ARG A 91 13.25 7.90 8.65
CA ARG A 91 13.48 6.52 9.11
C ARG A 91 12.23 5.63 9.14
N GLU A 92 11.10 6.06 8.59
CA GLU A 92 9.87 5.27 8.60
C GLU A 92 10.01 4.04 7.69
N LYS A 93 10.23 2.89 8.33
CA LYS A 93 10.41 1.60 7.66
C LYS A 93 9.10 0.83 7.63
N THR A 94 8.85 0.16 6.52
CA THR A 94 7.78 -0.83 6.36
C THR A 94 8.39 -2.19 5.99
N VAL A 95 7.66 -3.27 6.26
CA VAL A 95 8.11 -4.65 6.02
C VAL A 95 7.35 -5.25 4.85
N LEU A 96 8.06 -5.59 3.79
CA LEU A 96 7.54 -6.38 2.67
C LEU A 96 7.79 -7.87 2.95
N LEU A 97 6.77 -8.71 2.82
CA LEU A 97 6.91 -10.17 2.87
C LEU A 97 7.00 -10.70 1.45
N ILE A 98 8.19 -11.14 1.05
CA ILE A 98 8.41 -11.76 -0.26
C ILE A 98 8.65 -13.26 -0.02
N ASN A 99 7.94 -14.12 -0.74
CA ASN A 99 8.13 -15.57 -0.75
C ASN A 99 8.62 -16.03 -2.14
N GLU A 100 8.92 -17.32 -2.27
CA GLU A 100 9.38 -17.93 -3.53
C GLU A 100 8.25 -18.10 -4.54
N GLU A 101 6.99 -17.89 -4.15
CA GLU A 101 5.83 -17.91 -5.06
C GLU A 101 5.62 -16.54 -5.72
N HIS A 102 6.11 -15.45 -5.09
CA HIS A 102 6.11 -14.08 -5.61
C HIS A 102 7.19 -13.88 -6.69
N ASN A 103 7.32 -14.82 -7.62
CA ASN A 103 8.31 -14.77 -8.70
C ASN A 103 7.98 -13.74 -9.78
N LYS A 104 6.76 -13.21 -9.80
CA LYS A 104 6.32 -12.24 -10.80
C LYS A 104 6.62 -10.83 -10.33
N LEU A 105 7.19 -10.03 -11.23
CA LEU A 105 7.43 -8.59 -11.03
C LEU A 105 6.17 -7.82 -10.62
N PHE A 106 5.02 -8.22 -11.15
CA PHE A 106 3.74 -7.60 -10.82
C PHE A 106 3.31 -7.87 -9.37
N ASP A 107 3.65 -9.01 -8.80
CA ASP A 107 3.29 -9.37 -7.43
C ASP A 107 4.00 -8.47 -6.42
N VAL A 108 5.32 -8.30 -6.59
CA VAL A 108 6.10 -7.37 -5.77
C VAL A 108 5.66 -5.91 -6.00
N THR A 109 5.25 -5.57 -7.21
CA THR A 109 4.65 -4.25 -7.49
C THR A 109 3.36 -4.04 -6.69
N CYS A 110 2.48 -5.04 -6.64
CA CYS A 110 1.26 -4.99 -5.83
C CYS A 110 1.58 -4.90 -4.34
N LEU A 111 2.57 -5.65 -3.83
CA LEU A 111 2.99 -5.57 -2.43
C LEU A 111 3.47 -4.17 -2.04
N LEU A 112 4.21 -3.49 -2.92
CA LEU A 112 4.65 -2.10 -2.71
C LEU A 112 3.44 -1.16 -2.60
N TYR A 113 2.49 -1.26 -3.54
CA TYR A 113 1.25 -0.49 -3.48
C TYR A 113 0.43 -0.80 -2.22
N GLY A 114 0.38 -2.07 -1.82
CA GLY A 114 -0.28 -2.55 -0.61
C GLY A 114 0.20 -1.83 0.65
N LYS A 115 1.47 -1.41 0.71
CA LYS A 115 2.00 -0.63 1.85
C LYS A 115 1.48 0.79 1.94
N LEU A 116 1.17 1.42 0.82
CA LEU A 116 0.51 2.73 0.82
C LEU A 116 -0.96 2.59 1.24
N ILE A 117 -1.63 1.54 0.78
CA ILE A 117 -3.01 1.21 1.19
C ILE A 117 -3.06 0.93 2.71
N GLU A 118 -2.14 0.13 3.23
CA GLU A 118 -1.98 -0.14 4.67
C GLU A 118 -1.74 1.14 5.48
N ARG A 119 -0.91 2.06 4.97
CA ARG A 119 -0.68 3.36 5.61
C ARG A 119 -1.97 4.18 5.69
N LYS A 120 -2.75 4.24 4.60
CA LYS A 120 -4.04 4.95 4.57
C LYS A 120 -5.06 4.32 5.51
N ALA A 121 -5.12 2.99 5.56
CA ALA A 121 -5.95 2.24 6.51
C ALA A 121 -5.60 2.57 7.97
N LYS A 122 -4.31 2.62 8.31
CA LYS A 122 -3.84 3.01 9.65
C LYS A 122 -4.22 4.45 10.00
N GLN A 123 -4.21 5.36 9.03
CA GLN A 123 -4.69 6.74 9.24
C GLN A 123 -6.20 6.79 9.51
N GLN A 124 -7.00 6.02 8.78
CA GLN A 124 -8.45 5.91 9.04
C GLN A 124 -8.73 5.30 10.42
N ALA A 125 -8.03 4.23 10.79
CA ALA A 125 -8.16 3.62 12.11
C ALA A 125 -7.83 4.60 13.24
N PHE A 126 -6.79 5.41 13.05
CA PHE A 126 -6.41 6.45 13.99
C PHE A 126 -7.48 7.55 14.10
N ALA A 127 -7.99 8.06 12.98
CA ALA A 127 -9.06 9.06 12.97
C ALA A 127 -10.33 8.54 13.68
N GLU A 128 -10.71 7.29 13.43
CA GLU A 128 -11.84 6.66 14.10
C GLU A 128 -11.60 6.49 15.61
N SER A 129 -10.36 6.17 16.00
CA SER A 129 -9.98 6.10 17.42
C SER A 129 -10.11 7.45 18.12
N VAL A 130 -9.75 8.56 17.46
CA VAL A 130 -9.93 9.94 17.98
C VAL A 130 -11.41 10.25 18.13
N ARG A 131 -12.22 9.97 17.11
CA ARG A 131 -13.65 10.20 17.12
C ARG A 131 -14.38 9.45 18.24
N ARG A 132 -14.00 8.19 18.49
CA ARG A 132 -14.57 7.39 19.59
C ARG A 132 -14.19 7.94 20.95
N PHE A 133 -12.93 8.35 21.10
CA PHE A 133 -12.45 8.98 22.32
C PHE A 133 -13.23 10.27 22.66
N GLU A 134 -13.50 11.12 21.65
CA GLU A 134 -14.32 12.33 21.79
C GLU A 134 -15.75 12.05 22.29
N ARG A 135 -16.34 10.96 21.83
CA ARG A 135 -17.70 10.54 22.21
C ARG A 135 -17.77 9.89 23.60
N GLY A 136 -16.63 9.65 24.24
CA GLY A 136 -16.56 8.92 25.51
C GLY A 136 -16.72 7.41 25.36
N ASP A 137 -16.64 6.88 24.13
CA ASP A 137 -16.69 5.43 23.89
C ASP A 137 -15.40 4.80 24.43
N LYS A 138 -15.48 4.19 25.62
CA LYS A 138 -14.35 3.46 26.19
C LYS A 138 -14.15 2.17 25.39
N ILE A 139 -12.99 2.05 24.75
CA ILE A 139 -12.52 0.77 24.21
C ILE A 139 -12.36 -0.18 25.41
N LYS A 140 -13.17 -1.24 25.47
CA LYS A 140 -13.05 -2.27 26.52
C LYS A 140 -11.66 -2.89 26.41
N SER A 141 -10.82 -2.64 27.40
CA SER A 141 -9.38 -2.95 27.38
C SER A 141 -9.05 -4.43 27.57
N SER A 142 -10.04 -5.32 27.54
CA SER A 142 -9.87 -6.75 27.79
C SER A 142 -10.45 -7.54 26.63
N LEU A 143 -9.55 -8.19 25.88
CA LEU A 143 -9.80 -9.09 24.74
C LEU A 143 -9.95 -8.38 23.39
N CYS A 144 -8.92 -8.57 22.56
CA CYS A 144 -8.77 -8.18 21.17
C CYS A 144 -10.01 -7.56 20.52
N GLU A 145 -9.99 -6.24 20.30
CA GLU A 145 -10.89 -5.67 19.32
C GLU A 145 -10.68 -6.38 17.98
N ASN A 146 -11.78 -6.73 17.30
CA ASN A 146 -11.72 -7.22 15.93
C ASN A 146 -10.88 -6.24 15.10
N PRO A 147 -10.00 -6.73 14.21
CA PRO A 147 -9.22 -5.86 13.33
C PRO A 147 -10.12 -4.81 12.67
N PHE A 148 -9.70 -3.55 12.72
CA PHE A 148 -10.38 -2.47 12.06
C PHE A 148 -10.43 -2.74 10.56
N GLN A 149 -11.64 -2.77 10.00
CA GLN A 149 -11.88 -2.98 8.59
C GLN A 149 -12.14 -1.63 7.92
N PRO A 150 -11.11 -0.94 7.41
CA PRO A 150 -11.29 0.29 6.66
C PRO A 150 -12.15 0.06 5.42
N SER A 151 -12.95 1.08 5.10
CA SER A 151 -13.68 1.14 3.84
C SER A 151 -12.92 2.03 2.85
N LEU A 152 -12.51 1.45 1.72
CA LEU A 152 -11.79 2.13 0.66
C LEU A 152 -12.42 1.80 -0.69
N SER A 153 -12.82 2.83 -1.44
CA SER A 153 -13.29 2.68 -2.82
C SER A 153 -12.10 2.48 -3.78
N TYR A 154 -12.33 1.83 -4.92
CA TYR A 154 -11.30 1.71 -5.96
C TYR A 154 -10.84 3.09 -6.47
N ARG A 155 -11.74 4.07 -6.53
CA ARG A 155 -11.40 5.46 -6.85
C ARG A 155 -10.46 6.09 -5.84
N THR A 156 -10.71 5.87 -4.54
CA THR A 156 -9.81 6.35 -3.47
C THR A 156 -8.44 5.70 -3.58
N ILE A 157 -8.38 4.39 -3.86
CA ILE A 157 -7.12 3.66 -4.05
C ILE A 157 -6.40 4.17 -5.31
N ALA A 158 -7.11 4.37 -6.41
CA ALA A 158 -6.55 4.89 -7.66
C ALA A 158 -5.91 6.27 -7.46
N LYS A 159 -6.60 7.18 -6.76
CA LYS A 159 -6.05 8.49 -6.38
C LYS A 159 -4.82 8.37 -5.48
N LEU A 160 -4.88 7.52 -4.45
CA LEU A 160 -3.75 7.28 -3.52
C LEU A 160 -2.50 6.78 -4.25
N LEU A 161 -2.71 5.91 -5.25
CA LEU A 161 -1.62 5.23 -5.96
C LEU A 161 -1.25 5.92 -7.28
N ASN A 162 -1.84 7.06 -7.62
CA ASN A 162 -1.64 7.77 -8.89
C ASN A 162 -1.75 6.86 -10.14
N ILE A 163 -2.84 6.08 -10.23
CA ILE A 163 -3.10 5.12 -11.31
C ILE A 163 -4.57 5.16 -11.73
N SER A 164 -4.89 4.46 -12.83
CA SER A 164 -6.29 4.26 -13.24
C SER A 164 -7.06 3.34 -12.29
N GLU A 165 -8.38 3.52 -12.21
CA GLU A 165 -9.27 2.69 -11.40
C GLU A 165 -9.22 1.21 -11.81
N SER A 166 -9.12 0.91 -13.11
CA SER A 166 -8.94 -0.44 -13.64
C SER A 166 -7.66 -1.11 -13.11
N LYS A 167 -6.55 -0.36 -13.03
CA LYS A 167 -5.30 -0.87 -12.47
C LYS A 167 -5.40 -1.06 -10.96
N ALA A 168 -6.09 -0.17 -10.25
CA ALA A 168 -6.37 -0.32 -8.82
C ALA A 168 -7.19 -1.59 -8.53
N PHE A 169 -8.20 -1.88 -9.35
CA PHE A 169 -8.97 -3.13 -9.28
C PHE A 169 -8.05 -4.37 -9.40
N ARG A 170 -7.21 -4.43 -10.45
CA ARG A 170 -6.25 -5.53 -10.65
C ARG A 170 -5.25 -5.67 -9.50
N ILE A 171 -4.82 -4.56 -8.91
CA ILE A 171 -3.91 -4.58 -7.75
C ILE A 171 -4.62 -5.23 -6.56
N ILE A 172 -5.86 -4.84 -6.27
CA ILE A 172 -6.63 -5.41 -5.16
C ILE A 172 -6.92 -6.90 -5.37
N GLU A 173 -7.31 -7.29 -6.58
CA GLU A 173 -7.50 -8.70 -6.94
C GLU A 173 -6.21 -9.51 -6.72
N ASN A 174 -5.06 -8.97 -7.14
CA ASN A 174 -3.78 -9.63 -6.90
C ASN A 174 -3.40 -9.66 -5.42
N LEU A 175 -3.69 -8.62 -4.64
CA LEU A 175 -3.44 -8.61 -3.20
C LEU A 175 -4.31 -9.61 -2.44
N ASN A 176 -5.55 -9.85 -2.89
CA ASN A 176 -6.40 -10.95 -2.39
C ASN A 176 -5.79 -12.31 -2.74
N ARG A 177 -5.38 -12.50 -4.00
CA ARG A 177 -4.71 -13.75 -4.46
C ARG A 177 -3.44 -14.06 -3.67
N LEU A 178 -2.70 -13.02 -3.27
CA LEU A 178 -1.48 -13.12 -2.45
C LEU A 178 -1.76 -13.21 -0.95
N GLU A 179 -3.03 -13.31 -0.53
CA GLU A 179 -3.46 -13.39 0.87
C GLU A 179 -2.89 -12.26 1.75
N VAL A 180 -2.71 -11.08 1.16
CA VAL A 180 -2.26 -9.88 1.89
C VAL A 180 -3.46 -9.21 2.55
N ILE A 181 -4.57 -9.18 1.83
CA ILE A 181 -5.85 -8.61 2.24
C ILE A 181 -6.99 -9.57 1.87
N LYS A 182 -8.14 -9.36 2.48
CA LYS A 182 -9.43 -9.89 2.06
C LYS A 182 -10.39 -8.73 1.86
N THR A 183 -11.02 -8.66 0.69
CA THR A 183 -11.98 -7.58 0.39
C THR A 183 -13.41 -8.08 0.36
N GLU A 184 -14.30 -7.36 1.03
CA GLU A 184 -15.74 -7.62 1.04
C GLU A 184 -16.49 -6.44 0.42
N LYS A 185 -17.36 -6.73 -0.56
CA LYS A 185 -18.23 -5.72 -1.16
C LYS A 185 -19.33 -5.35 -0.15
N GLN A 186 -19.46 -4.07 0.14
CA GLN A 186 -20.52 -3.57 1.02
C GLN A 186 -21.83 -3.41 0.23
N LYS A 187 -22.94 -3.85 0.82
CA LYS A 187 -24.28 -3.55 0.28
C LYS A 187 -24.64 -2.09 0.57
N PRO A 188 -25.37 -1.42 -0.34
CA PRO A 188 -25.91 -0.09 -0.06
C PRO A 188 -26.76 -0.10 1.21
N GLN A 189 -26.55 0.88 2.08
CA GLN A 189 -27.34 1.09 3.29
C GLN A 189 -28.41 2.13 3.02
N LEU A 190 -29.65 1.83 3.40
CA LEU A 190 -30.76 2.78 3.30
C LEU A 190 -30.63 3.82 4.41
N LEU A 191 -30.55 5.11 4.04
CA LEU A 191 -30.50 6.23 4.98
C LEU A 191 -31.89 6.84 5.22
N SER A 192 -32.71 6.99 4.18
CA SER A 192 -34.04 7.60 4.30
C SER A 192 -35.02 7.03 3.27
N LYS A 193 -36.31 6.96 3.62
CA LYS A 193 -37.38 6.44 2.76
C LYS A 193 -38.15 7.51 1.98
N ASN A 194 -37.99 8.78 2.34
CA ASN A 194 -38.74 9.93 1.80
C ASN A 194 -37.78 11.12 1.49
N TYR A 195 -36.70 10.85 0.76
CA TYR A 195 -35.73 11.87 0.38
C TYR A 195 -36.12 12.53 -0.94
N THR A 196 -36.47 13.82 -0.85
CA THR A 196 -36.93 14.64 -1.98
C THR A 196 -35.90 15.68 -2.44
N ALA A 197 -34.77 15.81 -1.73
CA ALA A 197 -33.75 16.81 -2.06
C ALA A 197 -32.86 16.32 -3.21
N LEU A 198 -32.83 17.09 -4.30
CA LEU A 198 -32.00 16.83 -5.49
C LEU A 198 -30.59 17.45 -5.40
N GLN A 199 -30.19 18.00 -4.25
CA GLN A 199 -29.04 18.90 -4.19
C GLN A 199 -28.02 18.46 -3.13
N PHE A 200 -26.83 18.15 -3.66
CA PHE A 200 -25.52 18.06 -3.01
C PHE A 200 -25.41 17.07 -1.84
N ILE A 201 -24.88 15.90 -2.19
CA ILE A 201 -24.35 14.92 -1.24
C ILE A 201 -22.90 15.30 -0.96
N GLU A 202 -22.60 15.72 0.27
CA GLU A 202 -21.23 15.90 0.73
C GLU A 202 -20.46 14.56 0.75
N ASP A 203 -19.24 14.59 0.21
CA ASP A 203 -18.27 13.47 0.14
C ASP A 203 -17.73 13.12 1.56
N LEU A 204 -18.57 12.52 2.39
CA LEU A 204 -18.11 11.64 3.47
C LEU A 204 -17.60 10.32 2.83
N PRO A 205 -16.83 9.45 3.52
CA PRO A 205 -16.26 8.26 2.88
C PRO A 205 -17.38 7.27 2.46
N GLY A 206 -17.95 7.45 1.27
CA GLY A 206 -19.10 6.71 0.76
C GLY A 206 -19.85 7.55 -0.29
N TYR A 207 -20.42 6.90 -1.29
CA TYR A 207 -21.25 7.56 -2.30
C TYR A 207 -22.71 7.41 -1.91
N ARG A 208 -23.42 8.53 -1.68
CA ARG A 208 -24.88 8.48 -1.52
C ARG A 208 -25.56 8.58 -2.88
N PHE A 209 -26.69 7.92 -3.02
CA PHE A 209 -27.49 7.95 -4.25
C PHE A 209 -28.95 7.71 -3.93
N ASN A 210 -29.83 8.17 -4.83
CA ASN A 210 -31.26 8.02 -4.69
C ASN A 210 -31.78 6.96 -5.66
N ILE A 211 -32.66 6.07 -5.18
CA ILE A 211 -33.49 5.21 -6.03
C ILE A 211 -34.94 5.43 -5.61
N GLY A 212 -35.72 6.13 -6.44
CA GLY A 212 -37.09 6.57 -6.12
C GLY A 212 -37.08 7.73 -5.11
N ASN A 213 -37.83 7.58 -4.01
CA ASN A 213 -37.82 8.50 -2.87
C ASN A 213 -36.88 8.02 -1.75
N LYS A 214 -35.97 7.08 -2.02
CA LYS A 214 -35.14 6.42 -1.00
C LYS A 214 -33.66 6.79 -1.17
N LEU A 215 -33.08 7.43 -0.15
CA LEU A 215 -31.66 7.74 -0.09
C LEU A 215 -30.86 6.54 0.41
N PHE A 216 -29.87 6.12 -0.36
CA PHE A 216 -28.92 5.08 -0.01
C PHE A 216 -27.51 5.65 0.15
N GLU A 217 -26.67 4.98 0.92
CA GLU A 217 -25.24 5.24 1.08
C GLU A 217 -24.47 3.95 0.79
N MET A 218 -23.53 4.01 -0.16
CA MET A 218 -22.62 2.91 -0.46
C MET A 218 -21.20 3.32 -0.12
N PHE A 219 -20.70 2.67 0.92
CA PHE A 219 -19.31 2.73 1.30
C PHE A 219 -18.43 1.96 0.30
N GLY A 220 -17.12 2.21 0.33
CA GLY A 220 -16.15 1.45 -0.45
C GLY A 220 -16.10 -0.03 -0.05
N ASN A 221 -15.13 -0.78 -0.56
CA ASN A 221 -14.96 -2.16 -0.13
C ASN A 221 -14.37 -2.17 1.29
N ARG A 222 -14.88 -3.07 2.13
CA ARG A 222 -14.22 -3.39 3.40
C ARG A 222 -12.96 -4.17 3.10
N ILE A 223 -11.86 -3.76 3.70
CA ILE A 223 -10.58 -4.41 3.53
C ILE A 223 -10.14 -4.94 4.90
N GLU A 224 -10.04 -6.26 5.01
CA GLU A 224 -9.36 -6.92 6.12
C GLU A 224 -7.90 -7.14 5.74
N PHE A 225 -6.96 -6.69 6.58
CA PHE A 225 -5.54 -6.90 6.37
C PHE A 225 -5.10 -8.18 7.07
N ILE A 226 -4.80 -9.23 6.29
CA ILE A 226 -4.43 -10.55 6.82
C ILE A 226 -3.01 -10.53 7.38
N GLN A 227 -2.04 -10.06 6.58
CA GLN A 227 -0.62 -10.10 6.97
C GLN A 227 -0.24 -9.05 8.01
N PHE A 228 -0.87 -7.88 7.96
CA PHE A 228 -0.59 -6.77 8.86
C PHE A 228 -1.91 -6.17 9.37
N PRO A 229 -2.59 -6.86 10.30
CA PRO A 229 -3.87 -6.42 10.82
C PRO A 229 -3.80 -4.99 11.36
N VAL A 230 -4.83 -4.20 11.07
CA VAL A 230 -4.96 -2.82 11.52
C VAL A 230 -5.88 -2.82 12.73
N TYR A 231 -5.46 -2.21 13.82
CA TYR A 231 -6.26 -2.11 15.05
C TYR A 231 -6.55 -0.64 15.35
N LEU A 232 -7.69 -0.40 15.99
CA LEU A 232 -7.95 0.88 16.65
C LEU A 232 -6.98 1.04 17.82
N LYS A 233 -6.65 2.28 18.14
CA LYS A 233 -5.70 2.60 19.20
C LYS A 233 -6.44 3.20 20.37
N ASN A 234 -6.08 2.78 21.57
CA ASN A 234 -6.48 3.48 22.78
C ASN A 234 -5.78 4.84 22.82
N ILE A 235 -6.56 5.92 22.74
CA ILE A 235 -6.05 7.28 22.80
C ILE A 235 -6.12 7.75 24.26
N THR A 236 -5.01 8.26 24.76
CA THR A 236 -4.95 8.88 26.08
C THR A 236 -5.32 10.36 26.01
N ILE A 237 -5.82 10.91 27.11
CA ILE A 237 -6.12 12.35 27.25
C ILE A 237 -4.90 13.21 26.85
N ARG A 238 -3.68 12.79 27.22
CA ARG A 238 -2.44 13.50 26.86
C ARG A 238 -2.21 13.54 25.36
N GLN A 239 -2.39 12.41 24.67
CA GLN A 239 -2.26 12.33 23.21
C GLN A 239 -3.34 13.16 22.52
N TYR A 240 -4.57 13.10 22.99
CA TYR A 240 -5.69 13.88 22.47
C TYR A 240 -5.45 15.40 22.59
N LYS A 241 -5.05 15.89 23.78
CA LYS A 241 -4.69 17.31 23.97
C LYS A 241 -3.55 17.78 23.05
N LYS A 242 -2.55 16.92 22.81
CA LYS A 242 -1.44 17.23 21.89
C LYS A 242 -1.92 17.32 20.43
N LEU A 243 -2.88 16.49 20.02
CA LEU A 243 -3.45 16.54 18.66
C LEU A 243 -4.24 17.82 18.43
N ILE A 244 -5.08 18.23 19.40
CA ILE A 244 -5.83 19.49 19.31
C ILE A 244 -4.87 20.69 19.23
N LYS A 245 -3.84 20.73 20.07
CA LYS A 245 -2.87 21.83 20.10
C LYS A 245 -2.05 21.97 18.81
N ASN A 246 -1.92 20.89 18.02
CA ASN A 246 -1.21 20.91 16.75
C ASN A 246 -2.12 21.18 15.54
N ASN A 247 -3.46 21.17 15.72
CA ASN A 247 -4.47 21.42 14.68
C ASN A 247 -5.23 22.74 14.88
N LEU A 248 -4.85 23.54 15.89
CA LEU A 248 -5.20 24.95 16.13
C LEU A 248 -3.94 25.79 15.95
#